data_AF-A0A4Q3V9X7-F1
#
_entry.id   AF-A0A4Q3V9X7-F1
#
_cell.length_a   1.000
_cell.length_b   1.000
_cell.length_c   1.000
_cell.angle_alpha   90.00
_cell.angle_beta   90.00
_cell.angle_gamma   90.00
#
_symmetry.space_group_name_H-M   'P 1'
#
loop_
_entity.id
_entity.type
_entity.pdbx_description
1 polymer ?
#
loop_
_entity_poly.entity_id
_entity_poly.type
_entity_poly.pdbx_seq_one_letter_code
_entity_poly.pdbx_strand_id
1 'polypeptide(L)'
;MICCLLTMAAAGNAVAAGGAGWRLMRYPGRVAASAAGAVLLIATVGGIAVAPAVAEHAGHYAARAEANHRSVLEEILAQPLCSGEVGR
;
A
#
# COMPACT_ATOMS: atom_id res chain seq x y z
N MET A 1 -11.22 -7.21 6.66
CA MET A 1 -10.15 -7.15 7.70
C MET A 1 -8.79 -7.59 7.16
N ILE A 2 -8.67 -8.77 6.54
CA ILE A 2 -7.40 -9.20 5.91
C ILE A 2 -6.92 -8.23 4.80
N CYS A 3 -7.85 -7.72 3.98
CA CYS A 3 -7.52 -6.72 2.96
C CYS A 3 -6.90 -5.45 3.56
N CYS A 4 -7.36 -4.99 4.73
CA CYS A 4 -6.82 -3.83 5.44
C CYS A 4 -5.39 -4.05 5.96
N LEU A 5 -5.10 -5.23 6.51
CA LEU A 5 -3.76 -5.57 7.00
C LEU A 5 -2.76 -5.66 5.83
N LEU A 6 -3.19 -6.30 4.74
CA LEU A 6 -2.35 -6.47 3.55
C LEU A 6 -2.10 -5.12 2.85
N THR A 7 -3.09 -4.23 2.73
CA THR A 7 -2.88 -2.89 2.18
C THR A 7 -1.93 -2.05 3.02
N MET A 8 -2.02 -2.11 4.35
CA MET A 8 -1.06 -1.43 5.23
C MET A 8 0.35 -2.01 5.10
N ALA A 9 0.48 -3.34 5.00
CA ALA A 9 1.77 -3.98 4.77
C ALA A 9 2.37 -3.55 3.42
N ALA A 10 1.59 -3.46 2.35
CA ALA A 10 2.06 -2.95 1.06
C ALA A 10 2.52 -1.49 1.14
N ALA A 11 1.75 -0.62 1.79
CA ALA A 11 2.10 0.79 1.96
C ALA A 11 3.41 0.95 2.75
N GLY A 12 3.57 0.22 3.86
CA GLY A 12 4.79 0.21 4.66
C GLY A 12 6.01 -0.29 3.88
N ASN A 13 5.86 -1.37 3.11
CA ASN A 13 6.93 -1.89 2.25
C ASN A 13 7.32 -0.89 1.14
N ALA A 14 6.36 -0.21 0.53
CA ALA A 14 6.63 0.79 -0.50
C ALA A 14 7.43 1.98 0.07
N VAL A 15 7.05 2.48 1.25
CA VAL A 15 7.79 3.56 1.94
C VAL A 15 9.20 3.12 2.31
N ALA A 16 9.36 1.92 2.88
CA ALA A 16 10.66 1.38 3.24
C ALA A 16 11.57 1.19 2.02
N ALA A 17 11.03 0.64 0.92
CA ALA A 17 11.76 0.46 -0.34
C ALA A 17 12.18 1.81 -0.96
N GLY A 18 11.29 2.81 -0.93
CA GLY A 18 11.60 4.17 -1.40
C GLY A 18 12.72 4.84 -0.58
N GLY A 19 12.64 4.75 0.75
CA GLY A 19 13.68 5.28 1.65
C GLY A 19 15.03 4.58 1.48
N ALA A 20 15.02 3.24 1.33
CA ALA A 20 16.21 2.46 1.05
C ALA A 20 16.83 2.85 -0.30
N GLY A 21 16.03 2.94 -1.36
CA GLY A 21 16.47 3.37 -2.69
C GLY A 21 17.06 4.78 -2.70
N TRP A 22 16.45 5.72 -1.99
CA TRP A 22 16.96 7.09 -1.85
C TRP A 22 18.33 7.14 -1.17
N ARG A 23 18.51 6.37 -0.09
CA ARG A 23 19.79 6.29 0.64
C ARG A 23 20.87 5.63 -0.20
N LEU A 24 20.49 4.66 -1.01
CA LEU A 24 21.38 3.92 -1.88
C LEU A 24 21.92 4.76 -3.05
N MET A 25 21.09 5.64 -3.62
CA MET A 25 21.51 6.61 -4.64
C MET A 25 22.61 7.57 -4.14
N ARG A 26 22.71 7.78 -2.81
CA ARG A 26 23.75 8.62 -2.19
C ARG A 26 25.10 7.91 -2.01
N TYR A 27 25.17 6.58 -2.07
CA TYR A 27 26.41 5.81 -1.84
C TYR A 27 26.63 4.78 -2.97
N PRO A 28 27.19 5.19 -4.12
CA PRO A 28 27.37 4.29 -5.25
C PRO A 28 28.45 3.25 -4.97
N GLY A 29 28.09 1.97 -5.06
CA GLY A 29 29.01 0.85 -4.89
C GLY A 29 28.36 -0.48 -5.27
N ARG A 30 29.18 -1.51 -5.56
CA ARG A 30 28.68 -2.84 -5.97
C ARG A 30 27.77 -3.50 -4.93
N VAL A 31 28.08 -3.30 -3.65
CA VAL A 31 27.25 -3.77 -2.50
C VAL A 31 25.93 -3.01 -2.42
N ALA A 32 25.96 -1.71 -2.77
CA ALA A 32 24.75 -0.91 -2.82
C ALA A 32 23.84 -1.41 -3.94
N ALA A 33 24.39 -1.63 -5.14
CA ALA A 33 23.65 -2.14 -6.29
C ALA A 33 22.98 -3.51 -6.02
N SER A 34 23.67 -4.44 -5.36
CA SER A 34 23.06 -5.73 -5.00
C SER A 34 21.94 -5.59 -3.95
N ALA A 35 22.10 -4.69 -2.97
CA ALA A 35 21.05 -4.38 -2.01
C ALA A 35 19.82 -3.73 -2.68
N ALA A 36 20.02 -2.84 -3.67
CA ALA A 36 18.92 -2.31 -4.49
C ALA A 36 18.17 -3.42 -5.22
N GLY A 37 18.91 -4.32 -5.88
CA GLY A 37 18.33 -5.43 -6.62
C GLY A 37 17.48 -6.34 -5.73
N ALA A 38 17.97 -6.65 -4.53
CA ALA A 38 17.23 -7.45 -3.55
C ALA A 38 15.95 -6.73 -3.06
N VAL A 39 16.04 -5.43 -2.74
CA VAL A 39 14.87 -4.63 -2.33
C VAL A 39 13.83 -4.55 -3.44
N LEU A 40 14.26 -4.31 -4.68
CA LEU A 40 13.36 -4.24 -5.84
C LEU A 40 12.68 -5.59 -6.11
N LEU A 41 13.40 -6.69 -5.97
CA LEU A 41 12.85 -8.04 -6.10
C LEU A 41 11.80 -8.33 -5.03
N ILE A 42 12.10 -8.02 -3.76
CA ILE A 42 11.16 -8.22 -2.66
C ILE A 42 9.92 -7.34 -2.83
N ALA A 43 10.11 -6.08 -3.23
CA ALA A 43 9.01 -5.15 -3.47
C ALA A 43 8.11 -5.60 -4.63
N THR A 44 8.69 -6.10 -5.72
CA THR A 44 7.91 -6.59 -6.88
C THR A 44 7.18 -7.89 -6.57
N VAL A 45 7.84 -8.89 -5.99
CA VAL A 45 7.21 -10.18 -5.64
C VAL A 45 6.16 -10.01 -4.55
N GLY A 46 6.48 -9.24 -3.50
CA GLY A 46 5.53 -8.93 -2.43
C GLY A 46 4.35 -8.09 -2.93
N GLY A 47 4.60 -7.13 -3.82
CA GLY A 47 3.57 -6.31 -4.44
C GLY A 47 2.55 -7.12 -5.25
N ILE A 48 3.01 -8.10 -6.03
CA ILE A 48 2.13 -8.98 -6.81
C ILE A 48 1.22 -9.81 -5.89
N ALA A 49 1.76 -10.34 -4.80
CA ALA A 49 0.98 -11.14 -3.84
C ALA A 49 -0.10 -10.31 -3.11
N VAL A 50 0.15 -9.01 -2.92
CA VAL A 50 -0.73 -8.12 -2.16
C VAL A 50 -1.68 -7.32 -3.06
N ALA A 51 -1.41 -7.21 -4.36
CA ALA A 51 -2.23 -6.48 -5.32
C ALA A 51 -3.73 -6.82 -5.29
N PRO A 52 -4.15 -8.11 -5.18
CA PRO A 52 -5.57 -8.45 -5.08
C PRO A 52 -6.22 -7.86 -3.83
N ALA A 53 -5.52 -7.86 -2.70
CA ALA A 53 -6.03 -7.31 -1.45
C ALA A 53 -6.19 -5.78 -1.51
N VAL A 54 -5.31 -5.09 -2.25
CA VAL A 54 -5.44 -3.66 -2.54
C VAL A 54 -6.66 -3.37 -3.41
N ALA A 55 -6.88 -4.18 -4.45
CA ALA A 55 -8.03 -4.05 -5.33
C ALA A 55 -9.35 -4.27 -4.56
N GLU A 56 -9.44 -5.33 -3.75
CA GLU A 56 -10.58 -5.59 -2.88
C GLU A 56 -10.86 -4.43 -1.91
N HIS A 57 -9.80 -3.89 -1.29
CA HIS A 57 -9.94 -2.76 -0.37
C HIS A 57 -10.45 -1.48 -1.06
N ALA A 58 -9.96 -1.20 -2.28
CA ALA A 58 -10.48 -0.10 -3.10
C ALA A 58 -11.93 -0.36 -3.54
N GLY A 59 -12.28 -1.61 -3.84
CA GLY A 59 -13.64 -2.03 -4.17
C GLY A 59 -14.64 -1.74 -3.05
N HIS A 60 -14.26 -1.93 -1.78
CA HIS A 60 -15.09 -1.54 -0.65
C HIS A 60 -15.35 -0.04 -0.57
N TYR A 61 -14.34 0.80 -0.83
CA TYR A 61 -14.54 2.24 -0.91
C TYR A 61 -15.44 2.63 -2.07
N ALA A 62 -15.28 2.00 -3.24
CA ALA A 62 -16.14 2.27 -4.40
C ALA A 62 -17.62 1.93 -4.12
N ALA A 63 -17.89 0.75 -3.55
CA ALA A 63 -19.25 0.35 -3.19
C ALA A 63 -19.89 1.28 -2.15
N ARG A 64 -19.10 1.76 -1.19
CA ARG A 64 -19.59 2.67 -0.16
C ARG A 64 -19.82 4.09 -0.67
N ALA A 65 -18.92 4.57 -1.53
CA ALA A 65 -19.06 5.84 -2.21
C ALA A 65 -20.32 5.88 -3.08
N GLU A 66 -20.59 4.80 -3.82
CA GLU A 66 -21.82 4.63 -4.59
C GLU A 66 -23.07 4.67 -3.70
N ALA A 67 -23.07 3.94 -2.59
CA ALA A 67 -24.16 3.93 -1.63
C ALA A 67 -24.41 5.28 -0.93
N ASN A 68 -23.37 6.13 -0.81
CA ASN A 68 -23.45 7.45 -0.18
C ASN A 68 -23.52 8.61 -1.19
N HIS A 69 -23.67 8.32 -2.50
CA HIS A 69 -23.72 9.30 -3.58
C HIS A 69 -22.57 10.33 -3.55
N ARG A 70 -21.37 9.87 -3.23
CA ARG A 70 -20.15 10.70 -3.17
C ARG A 70 -19.03 10.09 -3.97
N SER A 71 -17.97 10.86 -4.21
CA SER A 71 -16.76 10.33 -4.84
C SER A 71 -16.01 9.38 -3.89
N VAL A 72 -15.20 8.49 -4.46
CA VAL A 72 -14.35 7.56 -3.68
C VAL A 72 -13.41 8.32 -2.74
N LEU A 73 -12.87 9.46 -3.18
CA LEU A 73 -12.00 10.29 -2.35
C LEU A 73 -12.76 10.92 -1.17
N GLU A 74 -13.96 11.45 -1.40
CA GLU A 74 -14.80 12.00 -0.33
C GLU A 74 -15.20 10.93 0.68
N GLU A 75 -15.48 9.70 0.23
CA GLU A 75 -15.73 8.55 1.10
C GLU A 75 -14.52 8.23 1.99
N ILE A 76 -13.32 8.15 1.39
CA ILE A 76 -12.07 7.89 2.13
C ILE A 76 -11.83 8.95 3.20
N LEU A 77 -12.05 10.22 2.87
CA LEU A 77 -11.83 11.35 3.79
C LEU A 77 -12.89 11.41 4.89
N ALA A 78 -14.14 11.06 4.59
CA ALA A 78 -15.22 11.10 5.56
C ALA A 78 -15.15 9.96 6.56
N GLN A 79 -14.77 8.74 6.13
CA GLN A 79 -14.68 7.61 7.03
C GLN A 79 -13.71 6.53 6.51
N PRO A 80 -12.47 6.49 7.03
CA PRO A 80 -11.53 5.44 6.67
C PRO A 80 -12.00 4.07 7.19
N LEU A 81 -12.15 3.09 6.28
CA LEU A 81 -12.59 1.72 6.58
C LEU A 81 -11.66 0.97 7.54
N CYS A 82 -10.43 1.45 7.70
CA CYS A 82 -9.40 0.86 8.56
C CYS A 82 -9.33 1.48 9.97
N SER A 83 -10.21 2.41 10.35
CA SER A 83 -10.15 3.05 11.68
C SER A 83 -10.62 2.15 12.83
N GLY A 84 -11.16 0.97 12.55
CA GLY A 84 -11.70 0.06 13.58
C GLY A 84 -13.04 0.52 14.18
N GLU A 85 -13.53 1.69 13.77
CA GLU A 85 -14.86 2.17 14.12
C GLU A 85 -15.90 1.48 13.23
N VAL A 86 -16.35 0.30 13.68
CA VAL A 86 -17.61 -0.26 13.22
C VAL A 86 -18.68 0.78 13.54
N GLY A 87 -19.28 1.37 12.51
CA GLY A 87 -20.39 2.30 12.65
C GLY A 87 -21.45 1.71 13.58
N ARG A 88 -21.68 2.39 14.69
CA ARG A 88 -22.86 2.18 15.52
C ARG A 88 -24.05 2.89 14.90
#